data_AF-A0A9X9LFG0-F1
#
_entry.id   AF-A0A9X9LFG0-F1
#
_cell.length_a   1.000
_cell.length_b   1.000
_cell.length_c   1.000
_cell.angle_alpha   90.00
_cell.angle_beta   90.00
_cell.angle_gamma   90.00
#
_symmetry.space_group_name_H-M   'P 1'
#
loop_
_entity.id
_entity.type
_entity.pdbx_description
1 polymer ?
#
loop_
_entity_poly.entity_id
_entity_poly.type
_entity_poly.pdbx_seq_one_letter_code
_entity_poly.pdbx_strand_id
1 'polypeptide(L)'
;MAPGGSGRGSTQCLKSEADSGFLGFRPTSVDPALRRRRRGPRNRKRGWRRLAQEPLGLEVDQFLEDVRLQERTSGGLISEAPDEKLFFVDTGSKKNAPELSKRTRSQKRSLLLKKPLRVDLILENTSKVPAPKDVLAHQVPNARKLKRKEQLWEKLAKQGELPREVRRAQARLLNPPATKAKPGPQDTVERPFYDLWAKDNPLERPLAGQDTFFLEQTKKKGVKRPPHLHTKPSQVPAVEVTPAGASYNPSFEDHQTLLRAAHEVELQRQKEAEKLERQLALPASEQPATQDATGHVLDRVSAALMLILGVWDLQTTSR
;
A
#
# COMPACT_ATOMS: atom_id res chain seq x y z
N MET A 1 14.33 73.79 -0.44
CA MET A 1 13.71 74.37 0.75
C MET A 1 12.46 73.58 1.06
N ALA A 2 12.36 73.05 2.28
CA ALA A 2 11.13 72.54 2.87
C ALA A 2 10.21 73.73 3.27
N PRO A 3 9.11 73.55 4.02
CA PRO A 3 7.99 72.60 3.91
C PRO A 3 6.64 73.35 4.05
N GLY A 4 5.52 72.64 4.15
CA GLY A 4 4.43 73.08 5.03
C GLY A 4 3.02 72.81 4.53
N GLY A 5 2.15 72.39 5.45
CA GLY A 5 0.72 72.28 5.20
C GLY A 5 -0.01 71.47 6.27
N SER A 6 -0.09 72.04 7.47
CA SER A 6 -0.78 71.55 8.67
C SER A 6 -2.29 71.77 8.64
N GLY A 7 -3.00 71.11 9.56
CA GLY A 7 -4.33 71.53 10.04
C GLY A 7 -5.38 70.41 9.95
N ARG A 8 -6.24 70.17 10.93
CA ARG A 8 -6.70 70.97 12.07
C ARG A 8 -7.33 70.04 13.12
N GLY A 9 -7.22 70.40 14.41
CA GLY A 9 -8.19 70.02 15.45
C GLY A 9 -9.56 70.65 15.12
N SER A 10 -10.68 70.28 15.71
CA SER A 10 -10.98 69.94 17.09
C SER A 10 -12.45 69.53 17.13
N THR A 11 -12.89 68.82 18.18
CA THR A 11 -14.03 69.18 19.05
C THR A 11 -14.45 67.97 19.89
N GLN A 12 -14.56 68.23 21.19
CA GLN A 12 -15.13 67.35 22.21
C GLN A 12 -16.65 67.50 22.20
N CYS A 13 -17.38 66.45 22.57
CA CYS A 13 -18.68 66.62 23.22
C CYS A 13 -18.98 65.42 24.14
N LEU A 14 -19.28 65.74 25.39
CA LEU A 14 -19.60 64.84 26.51
C LEU A 14 -21.11 64.53 26.55
N LYS A 15 -21.46 63.31 26.98
CA LYS A 15 -22.72 62.83 27.62
C LYS A 15 -22.71 61.29 27.50
N SER A 16 -23.03 60.46 28.48
CA SER A 16 -23.57 60.59 29.83
C SER A 16 -23.39 59.22 30.51
N GLU A 17 -23.20 59.21 31.83
CA GLU A 17 -23.22 58.01 32.66
C GLU A 17 -24.63 57.38 32.70
N ALA A 18 -24.72 56.06 32.56
CA ALA A 18 -25.82 55.24 33.06
C ALA A 18 -25.39 53.77 33.18
N ASP A 19 -25.36 53.32 34.43
CA ASP A 19 -25.83 52.03 34.92
C ASP A 19 -25.03 50.74 34.64
N SER A 20 -24.32 50.35 35.70
CA SER A 20 -23.80 49.02 36.01
C SER A 20 -24.94 48.01 36.25
N GLY A 21 -25.10 47.06 35.34
CA GLY A 21 -26.03 45.93 35.48
C GLY A 21 -25.32 44.57 35.50
N PHE A 22 -25.13 44.01 36.71
CA PHE A 22 -25.09 42.59 37.14
C PHE A 22 -24.29 41.50 36.39
N LEU A 23 -23.84 41.68 35.15
CA LEU A 23 -22.89 40.80 34.47
C LEU A 23 -21.82 41.70 33.86
N GLY A 24 -20.60 41.63 34.36
CA GLY A 24 -19.48 42.53 34.05
C GLY A 24 -18.96 42.47 32.61
N PHE A 25 -19.84 42.55 31.62
CA PHE A 25 -19.48 42.76 30.23
C PHE A 25 -19.04 44.21 30.07
N ARG A 26 -17.77 44.41 29.73
CA ARG A 26 -17.28 45.74 29.40
C ARG A 26 -18.06 46.26 28.18
N PRO A 27 -18.38 47.56 28.08
CA PRO A 27 -19.07 48.15 26.92
C PRO A 27 -18.29 48.01 25.59
N THR A 28 -17.14 47.33 25.58
CA THR A 28 -16.33 47.01 24.40
C THR A 28 -16.35 45.54 23.99
N SER A 29 -17.05 44.65 24.70
CA SER A 29 -17.19 43.24 24.31
C SER A 29 -18.31 43.08 23.28
N VAL A 30 -17.96 43.23 22.00
CA VAL A 30 -18.85 42.92 20.87
C VAL A 30 -18.96 41.39 20.75
N ASP A 31 -20.18 40.86 20.71
CA ASP A 31 -20.45 39.44 20.45
C ASP A 31 -19.64 38.90 19.27
N PRO A 32 -18.96 37.74 19.40
CA PRO A 32 -18.12 37.19 18.33
C PRO A 32 -18.92 36.86 17.06
N ALA A 33 -20.24 36.70 17.18
CA ALA A 33 -21.16 36.49 16.05
C ALA A 33 -21.39 37.76 15.21
N LEU A 34 -21.23 38.96 15.78
CA LEU A 34 -21.47 40.24 15.11
C LEU A 34 -20.24 40.80 14.38
N ARG A 35 -19.05 40.21 14.57
CA ARG A 35 -17.85 40.60 13.81
C ARG A 35 -17.96 40.10 12.37
N ARG A 36 -18.31 41.00 11.44
CA ARG A 36 -18.18 40.75 9.99
C ARG A 36 -16.74 40.35 9.67
N ARG A 37 -16.51 39.05 9.44
CA ARG A 37 -15.20 38.49 9.12
C ARG A 37 -14.63 39.20 7.89
N ARG A 38 -13.47 39.82 8.03
CA ARG A 38 -12.69 40.33 6.89
C ARG A 38 -12.14 39.12 6.14
N ARG A 39 -12.89 38.65 5.13
CA ARG A 39 -12.44 37.57 4.25
C ARG A 39 -11.38 38.15 3.30
N GLY A 40 -10.12 38.11 3.72
CA GLY A 40 -8.99 38.43 2.86
C GLY A 40 -8.75 37.37 1.78
N PRO A 41 -8.08 37.70 0.67
CA PRO A 41 -7.72 36.73 -0.37
C PRO A 41 -6.86 35.59 0.19
N ARG A 42 -7.38 34.36 0.14
CA ARG A 42 -6.71 33.14 0.65
C ARG A 42 -5.76 32.48 -0.37
N ASN A 43 -5.67 33.04 -1.57
CA ASN A 43 -4.81 32.52 -2.64
C ASN A 43 -3.34 32.93 -2.51
N ARG A 44 -3.00 33.92 -1.67
CA ARG A 44 -1.63 34.42 -1.50
C ARG A 44 -1.13 34.23 -0.07
N LYS A 45 0.13 33.83 0.11
CA LYS A 45 0.79 33.65 1.43
C LYS A 45 0.68 34.89 2.33
N ARG A 46 0.67 36.09 1.75
CA ARG A 46 0.49 37.36 2.48
C ARG A 46 -0.87 37.47 3.16
N GLY A 47 -1.93 36.90 2.59
CA GLY A 47 -3.26 36.86 3.19
C GLY A 47 -3.31 35.96 4.43
N TRP A 48 -2.67 34.80 4.36
CA TRP A 48 -2.54 33.88 5.50
C TRP A 48 -1.75 34.47 6.67
N ARG A 49 -0.65 35.17 6.40
CA ARG A 49 0.13 35.87 7.45
C ARG A 49 -0.66 36.96 8.16
N ARG A 50 -1.52 37.68 7.42
CA ARG A 50 -2.42 38.69 8.00
C ARG A 50 -3.47 38.05 8.91
N LEU A 51 -4.08 36.94 8.48
CA LEU A 51 -5.07 36.21 9.29
C LEU A 51 -4.46 35.65 10.58
N ALA A 52 -3.21 35.21 10.56
CA ALA A 52 -2.50 34.77 11.76
C ALA A 52 -2.20 35.92 12.75
N GLN A 53 -2.05 37.15 12.25
CA GLN A 53 -1.81 38.35 13.06
C GLN A 53 -3.10 39.03 13.53
N GLU A 54 -4.25 38.65 12.97
CA GLU A 54 -5.53 39.14 13.47
C GLU A 54 -5.78 38.62 14.90
N PRO A 55 -6.45 39.40 15.77
CA PRO A 55 -6.65 39.02 17.17
C PRO A 55 -7.35 37.65 17.30
N LEU A 56 -8.29 37.35 16.41
CA LEU A 56 -8.95 36.03 16.36
C LEU A 56 -7.99 34.90 15.96
N GLY A 57 -7.00 35.18 15.10
CA GLY A 57 -5.98 34.18 14.73
C GLY A 57 -5.09 33.84 15.91
N LEU A 58 -4.66 34.86 16.65
CA LEU A 58 -3.88 34.70 17.87
C LEU A 58 -4.68 33.99 18.98
N GLU A 59 -5.95 34.33 19.16
CA GLU A 59 -6.84 33.65 20.12
C GLU A 59 -7.02 32.17 19.76
N VAL A 60 -7.17 31.84 18.48
CA VAL A 60 -7.26 30.46 18.01
C VAL A 60 -5.93 29.72 18.20
N ASP A 61 -4.80 30.35 17.90
CA ASP A 61 -3.48 29.75 18.08
C ASP A 61 -3.20 29.48 19.57
N GLN A 62 -3.51 30.42 20.46
CA GLN A 62 -3.43 30.25 21.92
C GLN A 62 -4.32 29.12 22.40
N PHE A 63 -5.58 29.07 21.96
CA PHE A 63 -6.49 27.96 22.28
C PHE A 63 -5.91 26.61 21.84
N LEU A 64 -5.35 26.53 20.63
CA LEU A 64 -4.74 25.29 20.14
C LEU A 64 -3.45 24.94 20.89
N GLU A 65 -2.70 25.92 21.38
CA GLU A 65 -1.54 25.70 22.27
C GLU A 65 -1.99 25.17 23.64
N ASP A 66 -3.06 25.70 24.20
CA ASP A 66 -3.65 25.25 25.47
C ASP A 66 -4.20 23.82 25.35
N VAL A 67 -4.89 23.49 24.25
CA VAL A 67 -5.36 22.12 23.97
C VAL A 67 -4.16 21.15 23.92
N ARG A 68 -3.08 21.52 23.21
CA ARG A 68 -1.86 20.68 23.15
C ARG A 68 -1.17 20.56 24.51
N LEU A 69 -1.20 21.62 25.32
CA LEU A 69 -0.65 21.59 26.68
C LEU A 69 -1.45 20.61 27.55
N GLN A 70 -2.78 20.66 27.51
CA GLN A 70 -3.66 19.73 28.20
C GLN A 70 -3.43 18.29 27.73
N GLU A 71 -3.32 18.05 26.43
CA GLU A 71 -2.98 16.72 25.91
C GLU A 71 -1.64 16.19 26.46
N ARG A 72 -0.64 17.06 26.67
CA ARG A 72 0.65 16.66 27.26
C ARG A 72 0.57 16.39 28.76
N THR A 73 -0.20 17.18 29.51
CA THR A 73 -0.25 17.10 30.98
C THR A 73 -1.30 16.12 31.48
N SER A 74 -2.55 16.23 31.01
CA SER A 74 -3.68 15.38 31.42
C SER A 74 -3.91 14.19 30.51
N GLY A 75 -3.28 14.14 29.33
CA GLY A 75 -3.45 13.03 28.38
C GLY A 75 -4.77 13.07 27.60
N GLY A 76 -5.42 14.22 27.54
CA GLY A 76 -6.69 14.46 26.84
C GLY A 76 -7.36 15.76 27.31
N LEU A 77 -8.38 16.22 26.57
CA LEU A 77 -9.13 17.43 26.90
C LEU A 77 -9.98 17.21 28.16
N ILE A 78 -9.85 18.11 29.13
CA ILE A 78 -10.50 17.95 30.45
C ILE A 78 -12.03 17.95 30.31
N SER A 79 -12.57 18.70 29.34
CA SER A 79 -14.01 18.78 29.08
C SER A 79 -14.65 17.52 28.50
N GLU A 80 -13.85 16.64 27.89
CA GLU A 80 -14.35 15.39 27.30
C GLU A 80 -14.20 14.20 28.26
N ALA A 81 -13.44 14.38 29.35
CA ALA A 81 -13.28 13.34 30.35
C ALA A 81 -14.60 13.17 31.13
N PRO A 82 -15.03 11.91 31.40
CA PRO A 82 -16.22 11.69 32.23
C PRO A 82 -15.96 12.19 33.66
N ASP A 83 -17.00 12.75 34.28
CA ASP A 83 -16.93 13.29 35.64
C ASP A 83 -16.43 12.27 36.66
N GLU A 84 -16.73 10.98 36.46
CA GLU A 84 -16.24 9.87 37.30
C GLU A 84 -14.70 9.77 37.35
N LYS A 85 -14.02 10.21 36.30
CA LYS A 85 -12.55 10.23 36.22
C LYS A 85 -11.97 11.53 36.80
N LEU A 86 -12.72 12.62 36.72
CA LEU A 86 -12.30 13.94 37.22
C LEU A 86 -12.52 14.06 38.73
N PHE A 87 -13.62 13.51 39.22
CA PHE A 87 -14.07 13.63 40.59
C PHE A 87 -14.18 12.25 41.21
N PHE A 88 -13.22 11.91 42.06
CA PHE A 88 -13.31 10.77 42.96
C PHE A 88 -13.56 11.30 44.37
N VAL A 89 -14.66 10.88 44.99
CA VAL A 89 -14.90 11.10 46.41
C VAL A 89 -14.08 10.06 47.16
N ASP A 90 -12.97 10.49 47.76
CA ASP A 90 -12.09 9.60 48.51
C ASP A 90 -12.74 9.18 49.84
N THR A 91 -13.64 8.20 49.76
CA THR A 91 -14.18 7.51 50.93
C THR A 91 -13.13 6.53 51.41
N GLY A 92 -12.25 6.98 52.30
CA GLY A 92 -11.10 6.23 52.81
C GLY A 92 -11.32 4.71 52.89
N SER A 93 -10.63 4.00 52.00
CA SER A 93 -10.38 2.54 51.97
C SER A 93 -11.45 1.63 52.59
N LYS A 94 -12.69 1.65 52.09
CA LYS A 94 -13.62 0.55 52.37
C LYS A 94 -14.26 0.03 51.09
N LYS A 95 -13.76 -1.15 50.71
CA LYS A 95 -14.43 -2.15 49.86
C LYS A 95 -14.55 -1.73 48.39
N ASN A 96 -13.55 -2.07 47.57
CA ASN A 96 -13.69 -2.40 46.14
C ASN A 96 -12.34 -2.86 45.55
N ALA A 97 -11.53 -3.60 46.31
CA ALA A 97 -10.45 -4.38 45.71
C ALA A 97 -11.00 -5.80 45.52
N PRO A 98 -11.18 -6.29 44.28
CA PRO A 98 -11.50 -7.69 44.09
C PRO A 98 -10.35 -8.51 44.67
N GLU A 99 -10.65 -9.34 45.65
CA GLU A 99 -9.71 -10.23 46.30
C GLU A 99 -8.91 -10.98 45.24
N LEU A 100 -7.59 -10.85 45.31
CA LEU A 100 -6.65 -11.70 44.58
C LEU A 100 -6.85 -13.14 45.08
N SER A 101 -7.81 -13.85 44.50
CA SER A 101 -7.95 -15.29 44.65
C SER A 101 -6.58 -15.91 44.38
N LYS A 102 -6.08 -16.71 45.33
CA LYS A 102 -4.74 -17.28 45.29
C LYS A 102 -4.64 -18.21 44.06
N ARG A 103 -4.15 -17.67 42.94
CA ARG A 103 -4.03 -18.40 41.67
C ARG A 103 -3.15 -19.64 41.85
N THR A 104 -3.56 -20.76 41.26
CA THR A 104 -2.81 -22.02 41.34
C THR A 104 -1.44 -21.88 40.64
N ARG A 105 -0.46 -22.70 41.03
CA ARG A 105 0.92 -22.65 40.46
C ARG A 105 0.93 -22.78 38.93
N SER A 106 0.00 -23.57 38.39
CA SER A 106 -0.20 -23.73 36.93
C SER A 106 -0.67 -22.43 36.27
N GLN A 107 -1.66 -21.76 36.85
CA GLN A 107 -2.14 -20.45 36.37
C GLN A 107 -1.06 -19.37 36.45
N LYS A 108 -0.25 -19.37 37.52
CA LYS A 108 0.90 -18.45 37.64
C LYS A 108 1.93 -18.70 36.53
N ARG A 109 2.23 -19.97 36.23
CA ARG A 109 3.19 -20.34 35.19
C ARG A 109 2.70 -19.95 33.79
N SER A 110 1.43 -20.17 33.48
CA SER A 110 0.87 -19.76 32.18
C SER A 110 0.83 -18.25 31.99
N LEU A 111 0.61 -17.48 33.06
CA LEU A 111 0.69 -16.02 33.03
C LEU A 111 2.12 -15.51 32.85
N LEU A 112 3.10 -16.17 33.48
CA LEU A 112 4.52 -15.83 33.29
C LEU A 112 4.99 -16.13 31.87
N LEU A 113 4.49 -17.19 31.24
CA LEU A 113 4.76 -17.50 29.82
C LEU A 113 4.13 -16.50 28.85
N LYS A 114 3.06 -15.80 29.26
CA LYS A 114 2.42 -14.73 28.49
C LYS A 114 3.06 -13.36 28.71
N LYS A 115 3.82 -13.18 29.78
CA LYS A 115 4.50 -11.92 30.08
C LYS A 115 5.73 -11.82 29.17
N PRO A 116 5.91 -10.70 28.43
CA PRO A 116 7.10 -10.51 27.61
C PRO A 116 8.37 -10.51 28.47
N LEU A 117 9.50 -10.89 27.88
CA LEU A 117 10.77 -10.90 28.58
C LEU A 117 11.17 -9.46 28.95
N ARG A 118 11.96 -9.31 30.01
CA ARG A 118 12.41 -7.98 30.45
C ARG A 118 13.25 -7.26 29.39
N VAL A 119 13.96 -8.02 28.56
CA VAL A 119 14.69 -7.48 27.41
C VAL A 119 13.75 -6.94 26.33
N ASP A 120 12.62 -7.62 26.09
CA ASP A 120 11.62 -7.20 25.10
C ASP A 120 10.85 -5.96 25.57
N LEU A 121 10.58 -5.85 26.88
CA LEU A 121 9.97 -4.66 27.48
C LEU A 121 10.80 -3.37 27.24
N ILE A 122 12.12 -3.49 27.04
CA ILE A 122 12.99 -2.33 26.72
C ILE A 122 12.80 -1.90 25.25
N LEU A 123 12.42 -2.82 24.37
CA LEU A 123 12.11 -2.54 22.97
C LEU A 123 10.68 -2.05 22.76
N GLU A 124 9.78 -2.20 23.74
CA GLU A 124 8.43 -1.66 23.66
C GLU A 124 8.43 -0.12 23.69
N ASN A 125 7.54 0.50 22.92
CA ASN A 125 7.39 1.95 22.88
C ASN A 125 6.83 2.46 24.22
N THR A 126 7.68 3.09 25.03
CA THR A 126 7.29 3.69 26.33
C THR A 126 6.62 5.07 26.18
N SER A 127 6.63 5.66 24.98
CA SER A 127 5.96 6.92 24.70
C SER A 127 4.44 6.71 24.61
N LYS A 128 3.66 7.57 25.28
CA LYS A 128 2.20 7.66 25.11
C LYS A 128 1.80 8.31 23.77
N VAL A 129 2.79 8.81 23.03
CA VAL A 129 2.59 9.38 21.69
C VAL A 129 2.38 8.21 20.74
N PRO A 130 1.24 8.16 20.02
CA PRO A 130 1.02 7.11 19.03
C PRO A 130 2.15 7.17 18.00
N ALA A 131 2.73 6.00 17.69
CA ALA A 131 3.72 5.93 16.64
C ALA A 131 3.14 6.57 15.36
N PRO A 132 3.92 7.43 14.66
CA PRO A 132 3.46 7.99 13.41
C PRO A 132 3.04 6.83 12.51
N LYS A 133 1.83 6.95 11.91
CA LYS A 133 1.30 5.92 11.02
C LYS A 133 2.36 5.63 9.97
N ASP A 134 2.88 4.40 9.97
CA ASP A 134 3.87 3.99 9.00
C ASP A 134 3.21 4.04 7.62
N VAL A 135 3.50 5.10 6.88
CA VAL A 135 2.94 5.36 5.55
C VAL A 135 3.38 4.26 4.57
N LEU A 136 4.47 3.54 4.90
CA LEU A 136 4.95 2.36 4.18
C LEU A 136 4.32 1.05 4.66
N ALA A 137 3.65 1.01 5.82
CA ALA A 137 2.86 -0.17 6.21
C ALA A 137 1.66 -0.41 5.27
N HIS A 138 1.22 0.60 4.52
CA HIS A 138 0.27 0.40 3.41
C HIS A 138 0.93 -0.17 2.16
N GLN A 139 2.25 0.00 2.04
CA GLN A 139 3.08 -0.70 1.08
C GLN A 139 3.64 -1.98 1.70
N VAL A 140 2.79 -2.82 2.32
CA VAL A 140 3.23 -4.18 2.67
C VAL A 140 3.72 -4.83 1.37
N PRO A 141 5.01 -5.16 1.22
CA PRO A 141 5.45 -5.89 0.05
C PRO A 141 4.65 -7.19 0.01
N ASN A 142 4.00 -7.48 -1.11
CA ASN A 142 3.00 -8.56 -1.28
C ASN A 142 1.61 -8.37 -0.64
N ALA A 143 1.17 -7.15 -0.31
CA ALA A 143 -0.18 -6.86 0.21
C ALA A 143 -1.31 -7.52 -0.62
N ARG A 144 -1.20 -7.48 -1.96
CA ARG A 144 -2.17 -8.13 -2.86
C ARG A 144 -2.24 -9.64 -2.67
N LYS A 145 -1.11 -10.30 -2.40
CA LYS A 145 -1.03 -11.75 -2.17
C LYS A 145 -1.64 -12.12 -0.81
N LEU A 146 -1.43 -11.30 0.21
CA LEU A 146 -2.04 -11.49 1.53
C LEU A 146 -3.56 -11.33 1.46
N LYS A 147 -4.06 -10.27 0.82
CA LYS A 147 -5.50 -10.09 0.57
C LYS A 147 -6.13 -11.26 -0.18
N ARG A 148 -5.46 -11.79 -1.21
CA ARG A 148 -5.94 -13.00 -1.93
C ARG A 148 -6.01 -14.24 -1.04
N LYS A 149 -5.06 -14.41 -0.11
CA LYS A 149 -5.06 -15.51 0.85
C LYS A 149 -6.17 -15.35 1.88
N GLU A 150 -6.36 -14.15 2.41
CA GLU A 150 -7.43 -13.81 3.35
C GLU A 150 -8.80 -14.08 2.72
N GLN A 151 -9.03 -13.61 1.49
CA GLN A 151 -10.26 -13.88 0.74
C GLN A 151 -10.48 -15.38 0.49
N LEU A 152 -9.41 -16.13 0.19
CA LEU A 152 -9.50 -17.58 0.04
C LEU A 152 -9.86 -18.26 1.36
N TRP A 153 -9.32 -17.80 2.48
CA TRP A 153 -9.69 -18.29 3.82
C TRP A 153 -11.13 -17.95 4.18
N GLU A 154 -11.62 -16.75 3.88
CA GLU A 154 -13.02 -16.38 4.08
C GLU A 154 -13.96 -17.24 3.23
N LYS A 155 -13.61 -17.52 1.97
CA LYS A 155 -14.40 -18.41 1.10
C LYS A 155 -14.46 -19.84 1.65
N LEU A 156 -13.32 -20.39 2.07
CA LEU A 156 -13.25 -21.71 2.69
C LEU A 156 -14.03 -21.75 4.01
N ALA A 157 -13.92 -20.70 4.84
CA ALA A 157 -14.67 -20.59 6.09
C ALA A 157 -16.19 -20.56 5.86
N LYS A 158 -16.65 -19.82 4.83
CA LYS A 158 -18.08 -19.81 4.41
C LYS A 158 -18.55 -21.18 3.92
N GLN A 159 -17.66 -21.93 3.28
CA GLN A 159 -17.90 -23.32 2.87
C GLN A 159 -17.79 -24.32 4.03
N GLY A 160 -17.36 -23.88 5.22
CA GLY A 160 -17.11 -24.75 6.38
C GLY A 160 -15.81 -25.56 6.29
N GLU A 161 -14.95 -25.28 5.30
CA GLU A 161 -13.69 -25.99 5.12
C GLU A 161 -12.57 -25.39 5.99
N LEU A 162 -11.93 -26.24 6.78
CA LEU A 162 -10.76 -25.84 7.56
C LEU A 162 -9.53 -25.64 6.66
N PRO A 163 -8.64 -24.66 6.97
CA PRO A 163 -7.40 -24.48 6.24
C PRO A 163 -6.57 -25.76 6.16
N ARG A 164 -5.87 -25.96 5.04
CA ARG A 164 -5.07 -27.17 4.78
C ARG A 164 -4.09 -27.51 5.90
N GLU A 165 -3.48 -26.50 6.52
CA GLU A 165 -2.55 -26.68 7.64
C GLU A 165 -3.26 -27.24 8.88
N VAL A 166 -4.44 -26.71 9.21
CA VAL A 166 -5.27 -27.20 10.31
C VAL A 166 -5.75 -28.62 10.04
N ARG A 167 -6.22 -28.91 8.81
CA ARG A 167 -6.57 -30.28 8.39
C ARG A 167 -5.39 -31.23 8.50
N ARG A 168 -4.21 -30.79 8.09
CA ARG A 168 -2.97 -31.60 8.19
C ARG A 168 -2.55 -31.81 9.65
N ALA A 169 -2.73 -30.81 10.52
CA ALA A 169 -2.45 -30.93 11.95
C ALA A 169 -3.44 -31.90 12.61
N GLN A 170 -4.74 -31.79 12.33
CA GLN A 170 -5.76 -32.74 12.78
C GLN A 170 -5.47 -34.15 12.28
N ALA A 171 -5.13 -34.31 10.99
CA ALA A 171 -4.75 -35.61 10.43
C ALA A 171 -3.48 -36.18 11.09
N ARG A 172 -2.52 -35.34 11.52
CA ARG A 172 -1.35 -35.78 12.29
C ARG A 172 -1.67 -36.15 13.73
N LEU A 173 -2.72 -35.57 14.32
CA LEU A 173 -3.19 -35.96 15.66
C LEU A 173 -3.95 -37.29 15.60
N LEU A 174 -4.77 -37.48 14.57
CA LEU A 174 -5.51 -38.73 14.34
C LEU A 174 -4.59 -39.86 13.88
N ASN A 175 -3.68 -39.55 12.96
CA ASN A 175 -2.69 -40.46 12.41
C ASN A 175 -1.29 -39.90 12.69
N PRO A 176 -0.77 -40.06 13.93
CA PRO A 176 0.59 -39.68 14.23
C PRO A 176 1.52 -40.45 13.29
N PRO A 177 2.44 -39.76 12.57
CA PRO A 177 3.42 -40.47 11.77
C PRO A 177 4.20 -41.40 12.68
N ALA A 178 4.44 -42.64 12.22
CA ALA A 178 5.25 -43.60 12.97
C ALA A 178 6.49 -42.90 13.50
N THR A 179 6.72 -43.00 14.81
CA THR A 179 7.89 -42.45 15.47
C THR A 179 9.11 -43.08 14.82
N LYS A 180 9.67 -42.40 13.81
CA LYS A 180 11.03 -42.66 13.35
C LYS A 180 11.86 -42.43 14.59
N ALA A 181 12.36 -43.51 15.20
CA ALA A 181 13.32 -43.41 16.28
C ALA A 181 14.38 -42.44 15.77
N LYS A 182 14.42 -41.22 16.35
CA LYS A 182 15.61 -40.41 16.18
C LYS A 182 16.71 -41.33 16.67
N PRO A 183 17.75 -41.63 15.87
CA PRO A 183 18.88 -42.34 16.43
C PRO A 183 19.24 -41.55 17.68
N GLY A 184 19.23 -42.24 18.83
CA GLY A 184 19.66 -41.62 20.07
C GLY A 184 21.06 -41.04 19.88
N PRO A 185 21.58 -40.26 20.83
CA PRO A 185 23.02 -40.07 20.91
C PRO A 185 23.65 -41.45 20.73
N GLN A 186 24.40 -41.64 19.63
CA GLN A 186 25.00 -42.95 19.38
C GLN A 186 25.96 -43.16 20.54
N ASP A 187 25.64 -44.10 21.43
CA ASP A 187 26.55 -44.52 22.48
C ASP A 187 27.84 -44.93 21.77
N THR A 188 28.88 -44.12 21.95
CA THR A 188 30.19 -44.31 21.30
C THR A 188 30.80 -45.66 21.64
N VAL A 189 30.29 -46.31 22.67
CA VAL A 189 30.66 -47.62 23.20
C VAL A 189 30.26 -48.78 22.28
N GLU A 190 29.17 -48.67 21.52
CA GLU A 190 28.71 -49.75 20.62
C GLU A 190 29.27 -49.63 19.19
N ARG A 191 30.08 -48.61 18.90
CA ARG A 191 30.77 -48.54 17.62
C ARG A 191 31.88 -49.60 17.61
N PRO A 192 31.82 -50.62 16.74
CA PRO A 192 32.93 -51.55 16.61
C PRO A 192 34.19 -50.75 16.26
N PHE A 193 35.22 -50.87 17.09
CA PHE A 193 36.50 -50.20 16.88
C PHE A 193 37.13 -50.80 15.62
N TYR A 194 37.18 -50.02 14.55
CA TYR A 194 37.89 -50.40 13.33
C TYR A 194 39.33 -49.94 13.47
N ASP A 195 40.25 -50.89 13.58
CA ASP A 195 41.67 -50.60 13.46
C ASP A 195 41.98 -50.29 11.99
N LEU A 196 42.31 -49.02 11.71
CA LEU A 196 42.59 -48.50 10.38
C LEU A 196 43.84 -49.12 9.75
N TRP A 197 44.70 -49.72 10.57
CA TRP A 197 45.98 -50.31 10.16
C TRP A 197 45.97 -51.84 10.15
N ALA A 198 44.83 -52.46 10.49
CA ALA A 198 44.68 -53.91 10.40
C ALA A 198 44.73 -54.35 8.93
N LYS A 199 45.48 -55.42 8.64
CA LYS A 199 45.61 -55.98 7.29
C LYS A 199 44.27 -56.45 6.69
N ASP A 200 43.29 -56.74 7.55
CA ASP A 200 41.94 -57.16 7.17
C ASP A 200 40.92 -56.01 7.32
N ASN A 201 41.27 -54.81 6.86
CA ASN A 201 40.39 -53.65 6.96
C ASN A 201 39.15 -53.83 6.05
N PRO A 202 37.92 -53.86 6.60
CA PRO A 202 36.69 -53.97 5.80
C PRO A 202 36.47 -52.76 4.87
N LEU A 203 37.25 -51.68 5.01
CA LEU A 203 37.26 -50.54 4.11
C LEU A 203 38.07 -50.78 2.83
N GLU A 204 39.12 -51.62 2.87
CA GLU A 204 40.01 -51.89 1.73
C GLU A 204 39.51 -53.00 0.80
N ARG A 205 38.46 -53.74 1.19
CA ARG A 205 37.84 -54.74 0.30
C ARG A 205 37.33 -54.06 -0.98
N PRO A 206 37.83 -54.44 -2.17
CA PRO A 206 37.39 -53.84 -3.42
C PRO A 206 35.89 -54.10 -3.60
N LEU A 207 35.09 -53.04 -3.68
CA LEU A 207 33.65 -53.15 -3.88
C LEU A 207 33.36 -53.41 -5.37
N ALA A 208 33.60 -54.65 -5.80
CA ALA A 208 33.34 -55.10 -7.15
C ALA A 208 31.86 -54.88 -7.52
N GLY A 209 31.60 -54.11 -8.60
CA GLY A 209 30.25 -53.87 -9.14
C GLY A 209 29.55 -52.59 -8.67
N GLN A 210 30.28 -51.58 -8.18
CA GLN A 210 29.66 -50.31 -7.75
C GLN A 210 29.68 -49.20 -8.82
N ASP A 211 28.66 -48.33 -8.72
CA ASP A 211 28.38 -47.26 -9.68
C ASP A 211 29.51 -46.22 -9.78
N THR A 212 29.57 -45.55 -10.94
CA THR A 212 30.56 -44.50 -11.29
C THR A 212 30.63 -43.31 -10.32
N PHE A 213 29.60 -43.08 -9.50
CA PHE A 213 29.52 -41.97 -8.53
C PHE A 213 29.52 -42.44 -7.08
N PHE A 214 30.07 -43.63 -6.81
CA PHE A 214 30.23 -44.15 -5.46
C PHE A 214 31.45 -43.53 -4.77
N LEU A 215 31.23 -42.89 -3.61
CA LEU A 215 32.34 -42.36 -2.81
C LEU A 215 32.97 -43.48 -1.99
N GLU A 216 34.21 -43.85 -2.32
CA GLU A 216 34.98 -44.95 -1.69
C GLU A 216 35.05 -44.81 -0.16
N GLN A 217 35.29 -43.60 0.34
CA GLN A 217 35.46 -43.32 1.77
C GLN A 217 34.18 -43.43 2.59
N THR A 218 33.06 -42.94 2.06
CA THR A 218 31.79 -42.91 2.81
C THR A 218 30.88 -44.07 2.47
N LYS A 219 31.20 -44.81 1.41
CA LYS A 219 30.38 -45.86 0.81
C LYS A 219 28.96 -45.43 0.45
N LYS A 220 28.76 -44.12 0.23
CA LYS A 220 27.46 -43.52 -0.09
C LYS A 220 27.38 -43.19 -1.58
N LYS A 221 26.20 -43.40 -2.15
CA LYS A 221 25.85 -42.91 -3.48
C LYS A 221 25.49 -41.43 -3.41
N GLY A 222 25.86 -40.66 -4.42
CA GLY A 222 25.41 -39.28 -4.57
C GLY A 222 23.89 -39.16 -4.62
N VAL A 223 23.35 -38.04 -4.13
CA VAL A 223 21.90 -37.79 -4.15
C VAL A 223 21.42 -37.68 -5.61
N LYS A 224 20.38 -38.44 -5.96
CA LYS A 224 19.75 -38.37 -7.29
C LYS A 224 19.12 -37.00 -7.50
N ARG A 225 19.39 -36.36 -8.64
CA ARG A 225 18.77 -35.09 -9.00
C ARG A 225 17.26 -35.26 -9.21
N PRO A 226 16.42 -34.36 -8.67
CA PRO A 226 14.98 -34.38 -8.90
C PRO A 226 14.63 -34.31 -10.39
N PRO A 227 13.60 -35.04 -10.87
CA PRO A 227 13.28 -35.15 -12.29
C PRO A 227 12.85 -33.80 -12.91
N HIS A 228 12.22 -32.92 -12.13
CA HIS A 228 11.80 -31.60 -12.58
C HIS A 228 12.97 -30.72 -13.05
N LEU A 229 14.19 -30.97 -12.56
CA LEU A 229 15.37 -30.22 -13.01
C LEU A 229 15.84 -30.63 -14.42
N HIS A 230 15.36 -31.77 -14.94
CA HIS A 230 15.63 -32.17 -16.32
C HIS A 230 14.64 -31.57 -17.31
N THR A 231 13.53 -31.00 -16.83
CA THR A 231 12.53 -30.34 -17.67
C THR A 231 13.07 -28.98 -18.13
N LYS A 232 13.14 -28.76 -19.44
CA LYS A 232 13.51 -27.45 -20.00
C LYS A 232 12.38 -26.44 -19.71
N PRO A 233 12.71 -25.21 -19.29
CA PRO A 233 11.70 -24.22 -18.86
C PRO A 233 10.87 -23.65 -20.02
N SER A 234 11.42 -23.61 -21.23
CA SER A 234 10.76 -23.12 -22.44
C SER A 234 10.68 -24.22 -23.50
N GLN A 235 9.61 -24.18 -24.30
CA GLN A 235 9.48 -25.00 -25.51
C GLN A 235 10.18 -24.35 -26.72
N VAL A 236 10.52 -23.07 -26.60
CA VAL A 236 11.21 -22.29 -27.65
C VAL A 236 12.65 -22.77 -27.79
N PRO A 237 13.17 -22.93 -29.02
CA PRO A 237 14.59 -23.23 -29.24
C PRO A 237 15.47 -22.16 -28.59
N ALA A 238 16.68 -22.55 -28.17
CA ALA A 238 17.59 -21.64 -27.47
C ALA A 238 18.10 -20.49 -28.35
N VAL A 239 18.06 -20.67 -29.68
CA VAL A 239 18.47 -19.68 -30.68
C VAL A 239 17.40 -19.65 -31.76
N GLU A 240 16.89 -18.46 -32.05
CA GLU A 240 16.04 -18.22 -33.20
C GLU A 240 16.92 -18.23 -34.45
N VAL A 241 16.70 -19.20 -35.34
CA VAL A 241 17.43 -19.28 -36.61
C VAL A 241 16.68 -18.44 -37.63
N THR A 242 17.32 -17.39 -38.12
CA THR A 242 16.76 -16.55 -39.18
C THR A 242 16.81 -17.30 -40.53
N PRO A 243 15.79 -17.13 -41.39
CA PRO A 243 15.82 -17.73 -42.73
C PRO A 243 16.92 -17.11 -43.59
N ALA A 244 17.47 -17.88 -44.53
CA ALA A 244 18.57 -17.45 -45.40
C ALA A 244 18.27 -16.15 -46.18
N GLY A 245 17.00 -15.91 -46.52
CA GLY A 245 16.51 -14.70 -47.17
C GLY A 245 16.69 -13.41 -46.36
N ALA A 246 16.95 -13.50 -45.06
CA ALA A 246 17.18 -12.36 -44.15
C ALA A 246 18.66 -11.94 -44.06
N SER A 247 19.55 -12.65 -44.76
CA SER A 247 20.95 -12.27 -44.86
C SER A 247 21.11 -10.98 -45.66
N TYR A 248 22.26 -10.30 -45.53
CA TYR A 248 22.52 -9.03 -46.23
C TYR A 248 22.60 -9.19 -47.77
N ASN A 249 23.01 -10.37 -48.23
CA ASN A 249 23.10 -10.72 -49.65
C ASN A 249 22.47 -12.11 -49.90
N PRO A 250 21.12 -12.21 -49.84
CA PRO A 250 20.43 -13.47 -50.01
C PRO A 250 20.39 -13.87 -51.49
N SER A 251 20.20 -15.16 -51.76
CA SER A 251 19.81 -15.58 -53.10
C SER A 251 18.43 -14.99 -53.44
N PHE A 252 18.15 -14.76 -54.72
CA PHE A 252 16.86 -14.21 -55.13
C PHE A 252 15.69 -15.10 -54.67
N GLU A 253 15.84 -16.42 -54.75
CA GLU A 253 14.82 -17.37 -54.34
C GLU A 253 14.56 -17.31 -52.83
N ASP A 254 15.62 -17.25 -52.02
CA ASP A 254 15.52 -17.18 -50.56
C ASP A 254 14.87 -15.86 -50.09
N HIS A 255 15.16 -14.76 -50.77
CA HIS A 255 14.52 -13.47 -50.47
C HIS A 255 13.02 -13.48 -50.83
N GLN A 256 12.67 -14.03 -52.00
CA GLN A 256 11.26 -14.12 -52.43
C GLN A 256 10.45 -15.06 -51.54
N THR A 257 11.03 -16.18 -51.11
CA THR A 257 10.35 -17.10 -50.17
C THR A 257 10.11 -16.45 -48.82
N LEU A 258 11.06 -15.68 -48.30
CA LEU A 258 10.88 -14.89 -47.07
C LEU A 258 9.73 -13.89 -47.22
N LEU A 259 9.72 -13.10 -48.30
CA LEU A 259 8.67 -12.10 -48.53
C LEU A 259 7.27 -12.75 -48.65
N ARG A 260 7.18 -13.90 -49.32
CA ARG A 260 5.92 -14.65 -49.42
C ARG A 260 5.46 -15.15 -48.05
N ALA A 261 6.35 -15.73 -47.26
CA ALA A 261 6.01 -16.20 -45.91
C ALA A 261 5.53 -15.05 -45.00
N ALA A 262 6.20 -13.89 -45.07
CA ALA A 262 5.78 -12.70 -44.33
C ALA A 262 4.39 -12.21 -44.78
N HIS A 263 4.15 -12.18 -46.10
CA HIS A 263 2.87 -11.79 -46.67
C HIS A 263 1.73 -12.73 -46.25
N GLU A 264 1.95 -14.04 -46.20
CA GLU A 264 0.96 -15.01 -45.75
C GLU A 264 0.54 -14.80 -44.29
N VAL A 265 1.49 -14.49 -43.40
CA VAL A 265 1.20 -14.17 -41.99
C VAL A 265 0.36 -12.91 -41.88
N GLU A 266 0.67 -11.86 -42.65
CA GLU A 266 -0.12 -10.63 -42.65
C GLU A 266 -1.53 -10.85 -43.21
N LEU A 267 -1.69 -11.66 -44.27
CA LEU A 267 -3.01 -12.03 -44.78
C LEU A 267 -3.84 -12.80 -43.73
N GLN A 268 -3.21 -13.67 -42.94
CA GLN A 268 -3.90 -14.37 -41.84
C GLN A 268 -4.36 -13.39 -40.77
N ARG A 269 -3.49 -12.45 -40.35
CA ARG A 269 -3.84 -11.39 -39.40
C ARG A 269 -4.99 -10.52 -39.89
N GLN A 270 -4.97 -10.11 -41.16
CA GLN A 270 -6.05 -9.34 -41.77
C GLN A 270 -7.37 -10.11 -41.76
N LYS A 271 -7.35 -11.40 -42.15
CA LYS A 271 -8.56 -12.25 -42.11
C LYS A 271 -9.10 -12.44 -40.70
N GLU A 272 -8.24 -12.57 -39.70
CA GLU A 272 -8.65 -12.65 -38.30
C GLU A 272 -9.25 -11.34 -37.81
N ALA A 273 -8.63 -10.20 -38.15
CA ALA A 273 -9.17 -8.88 -37.85
C ALA A 273 -10.54 -8.66 -38.49
N GLU A 274 -10.70 -8.95 -39.78
CA GLU A 274 -11.99 -8.86 -40.47
C GLU A 274 -13.04 -9.78 -39.85
N LYS A 275 -12.66 -11.00 -39.46
CA LYS A 275 -13.59 -11.92 -38.77
C LYS A 275 -14.06 -11.33 -37.45
N LEU A 276 -13.16 -10.74 -36.67
CA LEU A 276 -13.51 -10.07 -35.41
C LEU A 276 -14.37 -8.84 -35.66
N GLU A 277 -14.04 -8.01 -36.65
CA GLU A 277 -14.86 -6.85 -37.04
C GLU A 277 -16.27 -7.27 -37.46
N ARG A 278 -16.40 -8.34 -38.26
CA ARG A 278 -17.71 -8.89 -38.64
C ARG A 278 -18.49 -9.44 -37.45
N GLN A 279 -17.82 -10.03 -36.46
CA GLN A 279 -18.45 -10.51 -35.23
C GLN A 279 -18.87 -9.37 -34.30
N LEU A 280 -18.11 -8.26 -34.29
CA LEU A 280 -18.37 -7.08 -33.47
C LEU A 280 -19.35 -6.10 -34.12
N ALA A 281 -19.49 -6.14 -35.45
CA ALA A 281 -20.44 -5.31 -36.17
C ALA A 281 -21.87 -5.68 -35.75
N LEU A 282 -22.59 -4.69 -35.20
CA LEU A 282 -24.01 -4.84 -34.87
C LEU A 282 -24.83 -5.04 -36.15
N PRO A 283 -25.91 -5.86 -36.11
CA PRO A 283 -26.80 -6.01 -37.26
C PRO A 283 -27.37 -4.65 -37.68
N ALA A 284 -27.56 -4.44 -38.98
CA ALA A 284 -27.98 -3.15 -39.55
C ALA A 284 -29.28 -2.58 -38.94
N SER A 285 -30.11 -3.41 -38.30
CA SER A 285 -31.32 -3.02 -37.58
C SER A 285 -31.07 -2.28 -36.26
N GLU A 286 -29.87 -2.39 -35.68
CA GLU A 286 -29.52 -1.86 -34.35
C GLU A 286 -28.39 -0.83 -34.39
N GLN A 287 -27.99 -0.37 -35.58
CA GLN A 287 -27.06 0.74 -35.74
C GLN A 287 -27.62 1.96 -34.99
N PRO A 288 -27.00 2.44 -33.89
CA PRO A 288 -27.45 3.66 -33.26
C PRO A 288 -27.24 4.80 -34.27
N ALA A 289 -28.30 5.54 -34.56
CA ALA A 289 -28.22 6.77 -35.35
C ALA A 289 -27.32 7.77 -34.60
N THR A 290 -26.01 7.71 -34.84
CA THR A 290 -25.04 8.67 -34.31
C THR A 290 -25.41 10.05 -34.86
N GLN A 291 -25.80 10.96 -33.96
CA GLN A 291 -26.37 12.27 -34.25
C GLN A 291 -25.34 13.31 -34.74
N ASP A 292 -24.23 12.89 -35.33
CA ASP A 292 -23.10 13.77 -35.68
C ASP A 292 -23.17 14.33 -37.11
N ALA A 293 -24.25 14.05 -37.87
CA ALA A 293 -24.46 14.64 -39.20
C ALA A 293 -24.85 16.13 -39.18
N THR A 294 -25.02 16.75 -38.01
CA THR A 294 -25.41 18.16 -37.87
C THR A 294 -24.25 19.16 -38.00
N GLY A 295 -22.99 18.69 -38.02
CA GLY A 295 -21.80 19.55 -38.10
C GLY A 295 -21.48 20.12 -39.49
N HIS A 296 -21.97 19.51 -40.59
CA HIS A 296 -21.56 19.91 -41.94
C HIS A 296 -22.39 21.03 -42.60
N VAL A 297 -23.47 21.48 -41.96
CA VAL A 297 -24.34 22.53 -42.54
C VAL A 297 -23.83 23.94 -42.22
N LEU A 298 -23.15 24.14 -41.08
CA LEU A 298 -22.66 25.45 -40.66
C LEU A 298 -21.46 25.96 -41.49
N ASP A 299 -20.62 25.05 -42.01
CA ASP A 299 -19.50 25.42 -42.89
C ASP A 299 -19.96 25.94 -44.26
N ARG A 300 -21.09 25.44 -44.77
CA ARG A 300 -21.67 25.93 -46.04
C ARG A 300 -22.33 27.29 -45.88
N VAL A 301 -22.90 27.59 -44.72
CA VAL A 301 -23.46 28.93 -44.43
C VAL A 301 -22.33 29.95 -44.27
N SER A 302 -21.20 29.58 -43.66
CA SER A 302 -20.02 30.46 -43.55
C SER A 302 -19.38 30.78 -44.91
N ALA A 303 -19.27 29.79 -45.80
CA ALA A 303 -18.79 29.99 -47.17
C ALA A 303 -19.74 30.86 -48.02
N ALA A 304 -21.07 30.73 -47.85
CA ALA A 304 -22.05 31.56 -48.53
C ALA A 304 -22.03 33.02 -48.02
N LEU A 305 -21.80 33.24 -46.72
CA LEU A 305 -21.71 34.58 -46.13
C LEU A 305 -20.40 35.30 -46.53
N MET A 306 -19.32 34.56 -46.72
CA MET A 306 -18.05 35.06 -47.27
C MET A 306 -18.16 35.46 -48.76
N LEU A 307 -19.05 34.81 -49.53
CA LEU A 307 -19.32 35.18 -50.93
C LEU A 307 -20.25 36.39 -51.07
N ILE A 308 -21.14 36.62 -50.09
CA ILE A 308 -22.08 37.75 -50.09
C ILE A 308 -21.43 39.06 -49.62
N LEU A 309 -20.36 38.99 -48.80
CA LEU A 309 -19.66 40.17 -48.27
C LEU A 309 -18.44 40.63 -49.09
N GLY A 310 -18.38 40.28 -50.38
CA GLY A 310 -17.59 40.97 -51.43
C GLY A 310 -16.35 41.75 -50.97
N VAL A 311 -15.29 41.05 -50.57
CA VAL A 311 -13.93 41.61 -50.54
C VAL A 311 -13.14 40.94 -51.65
N TRP A 312 -13.31 41.50 -52.85
CA TRP A 312 -12.35 41.39 -53.94
C TRP A 312 -11.35 42.54 -53.75
N ASP A 313 -10.14 42.23 -53.30
CA ASP A 313 -8.99 43.08 -53.60
C ASP A 313 -8.10 42.31 -54.59
N LEU A 314 -8.21 42.74 -55.85
CA LEU A 314 -7.35 42.36 -56.96
C LEU A 314 -5.97 42.98 -56.74
N GLN A 315 -4.91 42.17 -56.69
CA GLN A 315 -3.61 42.59 -57.21
C GLN A 315 -2.73 41.39 -57.55
N THR A 316 -2.89 40.90 -58.78
CA THR A 316 -1.83 40.25 -59.55
C THR A 316 -0.95 41.33 -60.17
N THR A 317 0.38 41.29 -59.98
CA THR A 317 1.40 41.23 -61.05
C THR A 317 2.83 41.46 -60.52
N SER A 318 3.78 40.71 -61.10
CA SER A 318 5.24 40.94 -61.16
C SER A 318 6.15 40.14 -60.19
N ARG A 319 6.41 38.87 -60.51
CA ARG A 319 7.65 38.34 -61.12
C ARG A 319 7.66 36.82 -61.12
#